data_AF-A0A3M0SFT4-F1
#
_entry.id   AF-A0A3M0SFT4-F1
#
_cell.length_a   1.000
_cell.length_b   1.000
_cell.length_c   1.000
_cell.angle_alpha   90.00
_cell.angle_beta   90.00
_cell.angle_gamma   90.00
#
_symmetry.space_group_name_H-M   'P 1'
#
loop_
_entity.id
_entity.type
_entity.pdbx_description
1 polymer ?
#
loop_
_entity_poly.entity_id
_entity_poly.type
_entity_poly.pdbx_seq_one_letter_code
_entity_poly.pdbx_strand_id
1 'polypeptide(L)' 'MELKRSGRFETVTLSLSVGSVKAAQGQPTRVSGDNRYATAAKVATTNWTTSDNVVLVSGEGYADAVSASALAKN' A
#
# COMPACT_ATOMS: atom_id res chain seq x y z
N MET A 1 -45.84 34.64 0.08
CA MET A 1 -45.17 34.61 1.40
C MET A 1 -46.06 33.72 2.26
N GLU A 2 -45.72 32.51 2.68
CA GLU A 2 -44.47 31.92 3.14
C GLU A 2 -44.61 30.39 2.95
N LEU A 3 -43.65 29.71 2.31
CA LEU A 3 -43.67 28.25 2.20
C LEU A 3 -42.92 27.63 3.38
N LYS A 4 -43.66 27.15 4.38
CA LYS A 4 -43.07 26.46 5.54
C LYS A 4 -42.69 25.02 5.17
N ARG A 5 -41.46 24.82 4.70
CA ARG A 5 -40.86 23.48 4.56
C ARG A 5 -40.18 23.11 5.88
N SER A 6 -40.92 22.40 6.73
CA SER A 6 -40.39 21.74 7.94
C SER A 6 -39.57 20.51 7.53
N GLY A 7 -38.27 20.68 7.33
CA GLY A 7 -37.33 19.59 7.06
C GLY A 7 -36.95 18.86 8.34
N ARG A 8 -37.41 17.62 8.50
CA ARG A 8 -36.94 16.70 9.53
C ARG A 8 -35.52 16.24 9.12
N PHE A 9 -34.51 16.65 9.88
CA PHE A 9 -33.15 16.14 9.71
C PHE A 9 -33.06 14.78 10.40
N GLU A 10 -32.93 13.71 9.63
CA GLU A 10 -32.62 12.37 10.16
C GLU A 10 -31.11 12.14 10.12
N THR A 11 -30.51 11.96 11.29
CA THR A 11 -29.08 11.66 11.42
C THR A 11 -28.85 10.20 11.00
N VAL A 12 -28.17 9.99 9.88
CA VAL A 12 -27.80 8.65 9.40
C VAL A 12 -26.56 8.19 10.15
N THR A 13 -26.74 7.33 11.16
CA THR A 13 -25.62 6.65 11.84
C THR A 13 -25.15 5.48 10.98
N LEU A 14 -23.97 5.59 10.37
CA LEU A 14 -23.32 4.49 9.66
C LEU A 14 -22.64 3.57 10.67
N SER A 15 -23.23 2.41 10.95
CA SER A 15 -22.57 1.34 11.69
C SER A 15 -21.63 0.56 10.77
N LEU A 16 -20.31 0.65 10.97
CA LEU A 16 -19.34 -0.21 10.29
C LEU A 16 -19.21 -1.56 11.03
N SER A 17 -19.56 -2.65 10.35
CA SER A 17 -19.30 -4.01 10.82
C SER A 17 -17.83 -4.36 10.58
N VAL A 18 -17.05 -4.50 11.65
CA VAL A 18 -15.66 -4.98 11.58
C VAL A 18 -15.66 -6.51 11.60
N GLY A 19 -15.47 -7.14 10.44
CA GLY A 19 -15.32 -8.59 10.34
C GLY A 19 -13.95 -9.05 10.84
N SER A 20 -13.91 -10.14 11.61
CA SER A 20 -12.67 -10.81 12.00
C SER A 20 -11.96 -11.39 10.77
N VAL A 21 -10.82 -10.84 10.40
CA VAL A 21 -10.00 -11.39 9.31
C VAL A 21 -9.10 -12.51 9.85
N LYS A 22 -9.16 -13.68 9.22
CA LYS A 22 -8.28 -14.80 9.56
C LYS A 22 -6.96 -14.63 8.82
N ALA A 23 -5.86 -14.49 9.55
CA ALA A 23 -4.52 -14.44 8.95
C ALA A 23 -4.20 -15.76 8.24
N ALA A 24 -3.46 -15.69 7.13
CA ALA A 24 -2.94 -16.86 6.44
C ALA A 24 -2.00 -17.66 7.35
N GLN A 25 -1.98 -18.99 7.19
CA GLN A 25 -1.10 -19.86 7.96
C GLN A 25 0.36 -19.64 7.51
N GLY A 26 1.21 -19.12 8.41
CA GLY A 26 2.63 -18.90 8.17
C GLY A 26 3.23 -17.84 9.11
N GLN A 27 4.52 -17.94 9.42
CA GLN A 27 5.26 -16.88 10.10
C GLN A 27 5.79 -15.90 9.04
N PRO A 28 5.32 -14.65 9.01
CA PRO A 28 5.79 -13.70 8.01
C PRO A 28 7.25 -13.32 8.26
N THR A 29 8.09 -13.43 7.23
CA THR A 29 9.46 -12.91 7.29
C THR A 29 9.43 -11.41 7.00
N ARG A 30 9.89 -10.61 7.97
CA ARG A 30 10.03 -9.16 7.79
C ARG A 30 11.32 -8.84 7.05
N VAL A 31 11.20 -8.09 5.94
CA VAL A 31 12.32 -7.45 5.25
C VAL A 31 12.23 -5.95 5.48
N SER A 32 13.22 -5.37 6.18
CA SER A 32 13.25 -3.93 6.48
C SER A 32 14.66 -3.42 6.72
N GLY A 33 14.93 -2.16 6.35
CA GLY A 33 16.16 -1.42 6.67
C GLY A 33 15.86 -0.08 7.32
N ASP A 34 16.90 0.65 7.72
CA ASP A 34 16.80 1.89 8.50
C ASP A 34 16.13 3.05 7.73
N ASN A 35 16.14 2.97 6.40
CA ASN A 35 15.48 3.91 5.52
C ASN A 35 14.98 3.21 4.25
N ARG A 36 14.33 3.98 3.37
CA ARG A 36 13.76 3.47 2.11
C ARG A 36 14.80 2.84 1.18
N TYR A 37 16.01 3.40 1.13
CA TYR A 37 17.12 2.88 0.32
C TYR A 37 17.65 1.55 0.89
N ALA A 38 17.85 1.48 2.20
CA ALA A 38 18.28 0.25 2.88
C ALA A 38 17.24 -0.87 2.77
N THR A 39 15.95 -0.53 2.84
CA THR A 39 14.87 -1.49 2.61
C THR A 39 14.86 -1.99 1.16
N ALA A 40 14.98 -1.10 0.18
CA ALA A 40 15.06 -1.47 -1.24
C ALA A 40 16.25 -2.40 -1.53
N ALA A 41 17.43 -2.09 -0.99
CA ALA A 41 18.62 -2.93 -1.12
C ALA A 41 18.42 -4.32 -0.51
N LYS A 42 17.83 -4.41 0.70
CA LYS A 42 17.52 -5.70 1.34
C LYS A 42 16.49 -6.51 0.54
N VAL A 43 15.45 -5.86 0.01
CA VAL A 43 14.45 -6.53 -0.84
C VAL A 43 15.10 -7.08 -2.12
N ALA A 44 15.97 -6.29 -2.76
CA ALA A 44 16.68 -6.73 -3.96
C ALA A 44 17.53 -7.97 -3.68
N THR A 45 18.34 -7.96 -2.62
CA THR A 45 19.23 -9.08 -2.30
C THR A 45 18.53 -10.29 -1.70
N THR A 46 17.35 -10.10 -1.09
CA THR A 46 16.54 -11.22 -0.56
C THR A 46 15.90 -12.04 -1.68
N ASN A 47 15.50 -11.38 -2.78
CA ASN A 47 14.77 -12.03 -3.86
C ASN A 47 15.68 -12.41 -5.05
N TRP A 48 16.81 -11.72 -5.24
CA TRP A 48 17.75 -11.97 -6.32
C TRP A 48 19.19 -12.04 -5.81
N THR A 49 19.89 -13.13 -6.13
CA THR A 49 21.33 -13.28 -5.89
C THR A 49 22.18 -12.70 -7.02
N THR A 50 21.64 -12.74 -8.25
CA THR A 50 22.23 -12.18 -9.47
C THR A 50 21.12 -11.63 -10.35
N SER A 51 21.43 -10.65 -11.21
CA SER A 51 20.49 -10.12 -12.21
C SER A 51 21.27 -9.51 -13.37
N ASP A 52 20.80 -9.73 -14.60
CA ASP A 52 21.33 -9.08 -15.81
C ASP A 52 20.83 -7.63 -15.95
N ASN A 53 19.68 -7.32 -15.35
CA ASN A 53 19.00 -6.04 -15.51
C ASN A 53 18.57 -5.47 -14.16
N VAL A 54 18.65 -4.15 -14.03
CA VAL A 54 18.24 -3.42 -12.81
C VAL A 54 17.43 -2.21 -13.21
N VAL A 55 16.30 -2.00 -12.54
CA VAL A 55 15.48 -0.80 -12.69
C VAL A 55 15.77 0.15 -11.53
N LEU A 56 16.18 1.38 -11.85
CA LEU A 56 16.45 2.43 -10.88
C LEU A 56 15.36 3.49 -10.94
N VAL A 57 14.90 3.91 -9.76
CA VAL A 57 13.89 4.97 -9.59
C VAL A 57 14.34 5.92 -8.48
N SER A 58 13.89 7.17 -8.52
CA SER A 58 14.18 8.13 -7.45
C SER A 58 13.52 7.69 -6.14
N GLY A 59 14.25 7.79 -5.04
CA GLY A 59 13.71 7.55 -3.69
C GLY A 59 12.91 8.73 -3.14
N GLU A 60 12.89 9.87 -3.83
CA GLU A 60 12.20 11.08 -3.37
C GLU A 60 10.70 11.06 -3.67
N GLY A 61 10.28 10.35 -4.73
CA GLY A 61 8.89 10.15 -5.15
C GLY A 61 8.53 8.67 -5.29
N TYR A 62 7.24 8.36 -5.46
CA TYR A 62 6.76 6.97 -5.56
C TYR A 62 6.13 6.63 -6.92
N ALA A 63 5.73 7.61 -7.72
CA ALA A 63 4.98 7.40 -8.96
C ALA A 63 5.77 6.53 -9.96
N ASP A 64 7.06 6.83 -10.14
CA ASP A 64 7.96 6.06 -11.03
C ASP A 64 8.19 4.64 -10.51
N ALA A 65 8.29 4.46 -9.19
CA ALA A 65 8.45 3.14 -8.59
C ALA A 65 7.22 2.24 -8.83
N VAL A 66 6.02 2.83 -8.73
CA VAL A 66 4.76 2.09 -8.95
C VAL A 66 4.60 1.70 -10.41
N SER A 67 4.85 2.61 -11.35
CA SER A 67 4.73 2.30 -12.79
C SER A 67 5.81 1.33 -13.28
N ALA A 68 7.02 1.38 -12.72
CA ALA A 68 8.11 0.47 -13.04
C ALA A 68 7.90 -0.99 -12.55
N SER A 69 7.02 -1.21 -11.57
CA SER A 69 6.83 -2.52 -10.93
C SER A 69 6.46 -3.64 -11.91
N ALA A 70 5.65 -3.35 -12.92
CA ALA A 70 5.25 -4.32 -13.94
C ALA A 70 6.42 -4.75 -14.84
N LEU A 71 7.32 -3.82 -15.16
CA LEU A 71 8.53 -4.10 -15.93
C LEU A 71 9.55 -4.91 -15.12
N ALA A 72 9.68 -4.60 -13.82
CA ALA A 72 10.64 -5.26 -12.93
C ALA A 72 10.27 -6.70 -12.55
N LYS A 73 9.05 -7.16 -12.84
CA LYS A 73 8.60 -8.54 -12.54
C LYS A 73 9.23 -9.61 -13.45
N ASN A 74 9.91 -9.19 -14.52
CA ASN A 74 10.33 -10.08 -15.61
C ASN A 74 11.15 -11.29 -15.18
#